data_AF-A0A9E0GRV5-F1
#
_entry.id   AF-A0A9E0GRV5-F1
#
_cell.length_a   1.000
_cell.length_b   1.000
_cell.length_c   1.000
_cell.angle_alpha   90.00
_cell.angle_beta   90.00
_cell.angle_gamma   90.00
#
_symmetry.space_group_name_H-M   'P 1'
#
loop_
_entity.id
_entity.type
_entity.pdbx_description
1 polymer ?
#
loop_
_entity_poly.entity_id
_entity_poly.type
_entity_poly.pdbx_seq_one_letter_code
_entity_poly.pdbx_strand_id
1 'polypeptide(L)'
;MTATSIPMAPTQVRSKRGVSHTLKNYWLDIALFLAFVIDMNTQFTGIPIHEWLGIGFGVALIYHILLHWAWITNTLRRMVGKLPAIQRIRALVDILLFVDMVILVVTGLWISEVAMSQLGLGTLDGFAWRQLHTLTANLSIALVALHLALSWSWIADTTKRYLVRPLRRQDSPISPVASDATQSTTNKSTLIGGVQ
;
A
#
# COMPACT_ATOMS: atom_id res chain seq x y z
N MET A 1 63.29 7.44 5.53
CA MET A 1 62.14 7.68 6.42
C MET A 1 60.97 8.11 5.56
N THR A 2 60.15 7.16 5.10
CA THR A 2 58.97 7.42 4.27
C THR A 2 57.73 7.10 5.11
N ALA A 3 57.00 8.15 5.49
CA ALA A 3 55.79 8.03 6.28
C ALA A 3 54.64 7.55 5.38
N THR A 4 54.18 6.33 5.60
CA THR A 4 52.97 5.76 4.98
C THR A 4 51.74 6.42 5.60
N SER A 5 51.09 7.32 4.86
CA SER A 5 49.82 7.93 5.28
C SER A 5 48.67 6.92 5.17
N ILE A 6 47.98 6.66 6.28
CA ILE A 6 46.79 5.81 6.37
C ILE A 6 45.61 6.50 5.64
N PRO A 7 44.91 5.84 4.70
CA PRO A 7 43.75 6.44 4.05
C PRO A 7 42.57 6.51 5.02
N MET A 8 42.04 7.73 5.21
CA MET A 8 40.88 8.01 6.06
C MET A 8 39.61 7.45 5.39
N ALA A 9 38.87 6.60 6.10
CA ALA A 9 37.64 5.99 5.59
C ALA A 9 36.54 7.06 5.39
N PRO A 10 35.79 7.02 4.26
CA PRO A 10 34.76 8.01 4.00
C PRO A 10 33.60 7.87 4.98
N THR A 11 33.27 8.97 5.66
CA THR A 11 32.08 9.14 6.48
C THR A 11 30.84 9.05 5.60
N GLN A 12 30.13 7.92 5.68
CA GLN A 12 28.86 7.70 4.99
C GLN A 12 27.79 8.62 5.58
N VAL A 13 27.56 9.78 4.94
CA VAL A 13 26.47 10.69 5.29
C VAL A 13 25.16 9.98 5.00
N ARG A 14 24.44 9.59 6.05
CA ARG A 14 23.18 8.84 5.96
C ARG A 14 22.11 9.71 5.30
N SER A 15 21.89 9.51 4.00
CA SER A 15 20.81 10.15 3.24
C SER A 15 19.47 9.96 3.96
N LYS A 16 18.73 11.07 4.17
CA LYS A 16 17.34 11.06 4.66
C LYS A 16 16.50 10.28 3.63
N ARG A 17 16.22 9.01 3.90
CA ARG A 17 15.32 8.22 3.05
C ARG A 17 13.90 8.79 3.16
N GLY A 18 13.42 9.42 2.08
CA GLY A 18 12.02 9.77 1.93
C GLY A 18 11.10 8.54 2.00
N VAL A 19 9.81 8.76 2.23
CA VAL A 19 8.78 7.71 2.29
C VAL A 19 8.80 6.89 1.00
N SER A 20 8.88 5.56 1.11
CA SER A 20 8.93 4.67 -0.07
C SER A 20 7.62 4.74 -0.86
N HIS A 21 7.71 4.64 -2.19
CA HIS A 21 6.54 4.66 -3.07
C HIS A 21 5.50 3.60 -2.70
N THR A 22 5.95 2.40 -2.33
CA THR A 22 5.09 1.31 -1.85
C THR A 22 4.32 1.69 -0.58
N LEU A 23 4.95 2.44 0.34
CA LEU A 23 4.29 2.85 1.57
C LEU A 23 3.20 3.91 1.31
N LYS A 24 3.46 4.84 0.39
CA LYS A 24 2.45 5.83 -0.03
C LYS A 24 1.22 5.16 -0.63
N ASN A 25 1.44 4.24 -1.57
CA ASN A 25 0.34 3.51 -2.21
C ASN A 25 -0.44 2.68 -1.18
N TYR A 26 0.26 1.99 -0.28
CA TYR A 26 -0.39 1.21 0.77
C TYR A 26 -1.29 2.06 1.69
N TRP A 27 -0.83 3.27 2.07
CA TRP A 27 -1.66 4.19 2.86
C TRP A 27 -2.85 4.75 2.06
N LEU A 28 -2.67 5.02 0.78
CA LEU A 28 -3.76 5.44 -0.11
C LEU A 28 -4.83 4.34 -0.19
N ASP A 29 -4.42 3.07 -0.34
CA ASP A 29 -5.34 1.93 -0.42
C ASP A 29 -6.14 1.77 0.89
N ILE A 30 -5.48 1.93 2.04
CA ILE A 30 -6.15 1.93 3.35
C ILE A 30 -7.15 3.09 3.44
N ALA A 31 -6.76 4.30 3.03
CA ALA A 31 -7.63 5.47 3.09
C ALA A 31 -8.86 5.29 2.19
N LEU A 32 -8.69 4.79 0.97
CA LEU A 32 -9.78 4.47 0.06
C LEU A 32 -10.71 3.40 0.63
N PHE A 33 -10.14 2.33 1.21
CA PHE A 33 -10.95 1.27 1.82
C PHE A 33 -11.79 1.79 3.00
N LEU A 34 -11.20 2.60 3.88
CA LEU A 34 -11.94 3.19 5.01
C LEU A 34 -13.00 4.19 4.54
N ALA A 35 -12.69 5.04 3.56
CA ALA A 35 -13.64 5.97 2.97
C ALA A 35 -14.83 5.20 2.38
N PHE A 36 -14.57 4.14 1.62
CA PHE A 36 -15.59 3.26 1.06
C PHE A 36 -16.49 2.63 2.14
N VAL A 37 -15.91 2.08 3.21
CA VAL A 37 -16.69 1.47 4.31
C VAL A 37 -17.58 2.49 5.01
N ILE A 38 -17.09 3.71 5.24
CA ILE A 38 -17.88 4.79 5.84
C ILE A 38 -19.00 5.21 4.89
N ASP A 39 -18.70 5.34 3.61
CA ASP A 39 -19.65 5.79 2.59
C ASP A 39 -20.80 4.80 2.37
N MET A 40 -20.55 3.50 2.52
CA MET A 40 -21.55 2.43 2.41
C MET A 40 -22.64 2.46 3.51
N ASN A 41 -22.50 3.31 4.54
CA ASN A 41 -23.49 3.46 5.59
C ASN A 41 -24.17 4.83 5.55
N THR A 42 -25.16 4.97 4.65
CA THR A 42 -25.95 6.19 4.48
C THR A 42 -26.79 6.56 5.70
N GLN A 43 -27.13 5.61 6.58
CA GLN A 43 -27.85 5.90 7.82
C GLN A 43 -26.95 6.60 8.86
N PHE A 44 -25.65 6.28 8.84
CA PHE A 44 -24.67 6.90 9.73
C PHE A 44 -24.19 8.25 9.20
N THR A 45 -23.94 8.37 7.89
CA THR A 45 -23.44 9.60 7.27
C THR A 45 -24.57 10.60 6.98
N GLY A 46 -25.76 10.13 6.64
CA GLY A 46 -26.82 10.98 6.09
C GLY A 46 -26.53 11.42 4.65
N ILE A 47 -27.57 11.83 3.93
CA ILE A 47 -27.49 12.13 2.49
C ILE A 47 -26.42 13.18 2.15
N PRO A 48 -26.34 14.35 2.84
CA PRO A 48 -25.35 15.37 2.47
C PRO A 48 -23.91 14.89 2.63
N ILE A 49 -23.60 14.17 3.72
CA ILE A 49 -22.24 13.69 3.97
C ILE A 49 -21.91 12.57 2.99
N HIS A 50 -22.83 11.66 2.71
CA HIS A 50 -22.65 10.60 1.71
C HIS A 50 -22.30 11.18 0.32
N GLU A 51 -23.04 12.19 -0.14
CA GLU A 51 -22.76 12.79 -1.45
C GLU A 51 -21.39 13.46 -1.51
N TRP A 52 -21.02 14.26 -0.50
CA TRP A 52 -19.71 14.90 -0.46
C TRP A 52 -18.56 13.92 -0.26
N LEU A 53 -18.77 12.89 0.57
CA LEU A 53 -17.80 11.82 0.77
C LEU A 53 -17.62 11.01 -0.51
N GLY A 54 -18.69 10.69 -1.22
CA GLY A 54 -18.68 10.03 -2.52
C GLY A 54 -17.94 10.83 -3.58
N ILE A 55 -18.11 12.16 -3.63
CA ILE A 55 -17.32 13.04 -4.51
C ILE A 55 -15.83 12.97 -4.16
N GLY A 56 -15.49 13.14 -2.88
CA GLY A 56 -14.11 13.06 -2.40
C GLY A 56 -13.47 11.70 -2.69
N PHE A 57 -14.22 10.63 -2.47
CA PHE A 57 -13.84 9.26 -2.79
C PHE A 57 -13.60 9.09 -4.30
N GLY A 58 -14.49 9.61 -5.14
CA GLY A 58 -14.35 9.58 -6.60
C GLY A 58 -13.06 10.26 -7.07
N VAL A 59 -12.73 11.44 -6.53
CA VAL A 59 -11.47 12.14 -6.83
C VAL A 59 -10.26 11.32 -6.38
N ALA A 60 -10.28 10.79 -5.16
CA ALA A 60 -9.20 9.96 -4.63
C ALA A 60 -9.02 8.66 -5.43
N LEU A 61 -10.11 8.07 -5.89
CA LEU A 61 -10.12 6.88 -6.73
C LEU A 61 -9.50 7.18 -8.11
N ILE A 62 -9.87 8.29 -8.76
CA ILE A 62 -9.24 8.72 -10.01
C ILE A 62 -7.72 8.88 -9.82
N TYR A 63 -7.30 9.55 -8.75
CA TYR A 63 -5.89 9.71 -8.43
C TYR A 63 -5.19 8.36 -8.25
N HIS A 64 -5.80 7.43 -7.52
CA HIS A 64 -5.29 6.06 -7.36
C HIS A 64 -5.17 5.33 -8.71
N ILE A 65 -6.16 5.42 -9.58
CA ILE A 65 -6.14 4.81 -10.91
C ILE A 65 -4.98 5.35 -11.75
N LEU A 66 -4.76 6.67 -11.73
CA LEU A 66 -3.66 7.30 -12.47
C LEU A 66 -2.28 6.83 -11.96
N LEU A 67 -2.12 6.73 -10.64
CA LEU A 67 -0.88 6.19 -10.04
C LEU A 67 -0.63 4.73 -10.43
N HIS A 68 -1.70 3.95 -10.63
CA HIS A 68 -1.63 2.53 -10.91
C HIS A 68 -1.84 2.19 -12.40
N TRP A 69 -1.84 3.18 -13.31
CA TRP A 69 -2.13 2.98 -14.74
C TRP A 69 -1.23 1.92 -15.43
N ALA A 70 0.06 1.94 -15.13
CA ALA A 70 1.01 0.95 -15.66
C ALA A 70 0.71 -0.47 -15.15
N TRP A 71 0.22 -0.60 -13.92
CA TRP A 71 -0.21 -1.88 -13.37
C TRP A 71 -1.49 -2.37 -14.07
N ILE A 72 -2.48 -1.50 -14.26
CA ILE A 72 -3.75 -1.82 -14.95
C ILE A 72 -3.46 -2.36 -16.36
N THR A 73 -2.72 -1.60 -17.17
CA THR A 73 -2.39 -2.00 -18.55
C THR A 73 -1.60 -3.31 -18.61
N ASN A 74 -0.69 -3.55 -17.67
CA ASN A 74 0.03 -4.81 -17.57
C ASN A 74 -0.86 -5.97 -17.15
N THR A 75 -1.79 -5.77 -16.22
CA THR A 75 -2.77 -6.78 -15.81
C THR A 75 -3.67 -7.17 -16.98
N LEU A 76 -4.21 -6.19 -17.72
CA LEU A 76 -5.03 -6.45 -18.91
C LEU A 76 -4.26 -7.23 -19.99
N ARG A 77 -2.98 -6.90 -20.23
CA ARG A 77 -2.15 -7.65 -21.20
C ARG A 77 -1.91 -9.08 -20.75
N ARG A 78 -1.63 -9.29 -19.46
CA ARG A 78 -1.35 -10.62 -18.90
C ARG A 78 -2.57 -11.54 -18.95
N MET A 79 -3.78 -10.99 -18.91
CA MET A 79 -5.04 -11.74 -19.04
C MET A 79 -5.19 -12.50 -20.36
N VAL A 80 -4.51 -12.05 -21.42
CA VAL A 80 -4.50 -12.70 -22.75
C VAL A 80 -3.45 -13.83 -22.82
N GLY A 81 -2.53 -13.88 -21.85
CA GLY A 81 -1.45 -14.88 -21.78
C GLY A 81 -1.81 -16.14 -21.00
N LYS A 82 -0.85 -17.08 -20.95
CA LYS A 82 -0.93 -18.28 -20.11
C LYS A 82 -0.64 -17.91 -18.65
N LEU A 83 -1.68 -17.64 -17.88
CA LEU A 83 -1.60 -17.43 -16.43
C LEU A 83 -2.11 -18.66 -15.66
N PRO A 84 -1.54 -18.96 -14.48
CA PRO A 84 -2.16 -19.89 -13.54
C PRO A 84 -3.60 -19.45 -13.20
N ALA A 85 -4.51 -20.42 -13.05
CA ALA A 85 -5.94 -20.15 -12.87
C ALA A 85 -6.23 -19.15 -11.73
N ILE A 86 -5.54 -19.28 -10.59
CA ILE A 86 -5.71 -18.38 -9.44
C ILE A 86 -5.31 -16.92 -9.74
N GLN A 87 -4.27 -16.73 -10.57
CA GLN A 87 -3.84 -15.38 -10.96
C GLN A 87 -4.84 -14.75 -11.93
N ARG A 88 -5.46 -15.58 -12.78
CA ARG A 88 -6.53 -15.13 -13.68
C ARG A 88 -7.78 -14.71 -12.91
N ILE A 89 -8.18 -15.48 -11.88
CA ILE A 89 -9.31 -15.13 -11.01
C ILE A 89 -9.03 -13.81 -10.28
N ARG A 90 -7.84 -13.64 -9.69
CA ARG A 90 -7.44 -12.36 -9.05
C ARG A 90 -7.56 -11.19 -10.02
N ALA A 91 -6.96 -11.31 -11.21
CA ALA A 91 -7.02 -10.27 -12.22
C ALA A 91 -8.45 -9.98 -12.70
N LEU A 92 -9.30 -11.00 -12.82
CA LEU A 92 -10.72 -10.82 -13.15
C LEU A 92 -11.45 -10.03 -12.06
N VAL A 93 -11.28 -10.40 -10.79
CA VAL A 93 -11.91 -9.70 -9.67
C VAL A 93 -11.45 -8.24 -9.62
N ASP A 94 -10.16 -7.99 -9.81
CA ASP A 94 -9.61 -6.62 -9.83
C ASP A 94 -10.20 -5.78 -10.98
N ILE A 95 -10.35 -6.37 -12.17
CA ILE A 95 -10.95 -5.69 -13.33
C ILE A 95 -12.44 -5.42 -13.09
N LEU A 96 -13.17 -6.41 -12.57
CA LEU A 96 -14.60 -6.27 -12.25
C LEU A 96 -14.79 -5.19 -11.19
N LEU A 97 -13.98 -5.20 -10.14
CA LEU A 97 -14.00 -4.19 -9.07
C LEU A 97 -13.70 -2.80 -9.62
N PHE A 98 -12.70 -2.67 -10.51
CA PHE A 98 -12.40 -1.40 -11.14
C PHE A 98 -13.58 -0.86 -11.95
N VAL A 99 -14.18 -1.69 -12.80
CA VAL A 99 -15.34 -1.28 -13.62
C VAL A 99 -16.53 -0.91 -12.74
N ASP A 100 -16.84 -1.74 -11.75
CA ASP A 100 -17.94 -1.52 -10.81
C ASP A 100 -17.77 -0.21 -10.02
N MET A 101 -16.55 0.09 -9.53
CA MET A 101 -16.28 1.35 -8.83
C MET A 101 -16.45 2.58 -9.71
N VAL A 102 -16.06 2.50 -10.98
CA VAL A 102 -16.30 3.60 -11.94
C VAL A 102 -17.80 3.83 -12.12
N ILE A 103 -18.57 2.76 -12.31
CA ILE A 103 -20.03 2.87 -12.47
C ILE A 103 -20.67 3.41 -11.18
N LEU A 104 -20.27 2.91 -10.01
CA LEU A 104 -20.76 3.34 -8.70
C LEU A 104 -20.55 4.84 -8.48
N VAL A 105 -19.34 5.34 -8.71
CA VAL A 105 -19.02 6.78 -8.56
C VAL A 105 -19.78 7.62 -9.59
N VAL A 106 -19.78 7.23 -10.86
CA VAL A 106 -20.46 8.00 -11.92
C VAL A 106 -21.96 8.09 -11.66
N THR A 107 -22.59 6.97 -11.30
CA THR A 107 -24.02 6.94 -10.97
C THR A 107 -24.32 7.73 -9.71
N GLY A 108 -23.46 7.67 -8.68
CA GLY A 108 -23.58 8.47 -7.45
C GLY A 108 -23.53 9.97 -7.72
N LEU A 109 -22.58 10.42 -8.55
CA LEU A 109 -22.49 11.82 -8.99
C LEU A 109 -23.73 12.27 -9.75
N TRP A 110 -24.32 11.38 -10.55
CA TRP A 110 -25.50 11.68 -11.36
C TRP A 110 -26.78 11.83 -10.53
N ILE A 111 -26.94 11.02 -9.48
CA ILE A 111 -28.11 11.06 -8.59
C ILE A 111 -27.96 12.04 -7.42
N SER A 112 -26.77 12.63 -7.22
CA SER A 112 -26.50 13.55 -6.10
C SER A 112 -27.40 14.78 -6.17
N GLU A 113 -28.23 14.99 -5.16
CA GLU A 113 -29.19 16.09 -5.13
C GLU A 113 -28.59 17.33 -4.48
N VAL A 114 -27.95 17.14 -3.33
CA VAL A 114 -27.43 18.22 -2.49
C VAL A 114 -26.16 18.81 -3.10
N ALA A 115 -25.26 17.97 -3.62
CA ALA A 115 -24.02 18.43 -4.23
C ALA A 115 -24.25 19.10 -5.59
N MET A 116 -25.08 18.52 -6.48
CA MET A 116 -25.34 19.10 -7.80
C MET A 116 -26.13 20.40 -7.70
N SER A 117 -27.12 20.47 -6.80
CA SER A 117 -27.87 21.70 -6.52
C SER A 117 -26.95 22.82 -6.03
N GLN A 118 -26.01 22.53 -5.13
CA GLN A 118 -25.02 23.51 -4.65
C GLN A 118 -24.02 23.95 -5.73
N LEU A 119 -23.75 23.10 -6.73
CA LEU A 119 -22.93 23.43 -7.89
C LEU A 119 -23.72 24.17 -8.99
N GLY A 120 -25.02 24.41 -8.79
CA GLY A 120 -25.90 25.05 -9.77
C GLY A 120 -26.23 24.17 -10.98
N LEU A 121 -26.04 22.85 -10.88
CA LEU A 121 -26.33 21.88 -11.92
C LEU A 121 -27.69 21.23 -11.65
N GLY A 122 -28.47 21.00 -12.72
CA GLY A 122 -29.72 20.25 -12.63
C GLY A 122 -29.45 18.76 -12.35
N THR A 123 -30.30 18.14 -11.54
CA THR A 123 -30.25 16.69 -11.31
C THR A 123 -31.00 15.97 -12.43
N LEU A 124 -30.46 14.83 -12.85
CA LEU A 124 -31.16 13.89 -13.72
C LEU A 124 -31.58 12.71 -12.84
N ASP A 125 -32.43 13.00 -11.86
CA ASP A 125 -32.97 12.00 -10.97
C ASP A 125 -33.88 11.05 -11.75
N GLY A 126 -33.53 9.77 -11.74
CA GLY A 126 -34.25 8.73 -12.46
C GLY A 126 -34.16 7.41 -11.72
N PHE A 127 -35.29 6.72 -11.63
CA PHE A 127 -35.39 5.40 -10.99
C PHE A 127 -34.33 4.41 -11.50
N ALA A 128 -34.03 4.43 -12.80
CA ALA A 128 -33.01 3.57 -13.39
C ALA A 128 -31.60 3.83 -12.83
N TRP A 129 -31.22 5.10 -12.62
CA TRP A 129 -29.91 5.47 -12.07
C TRP A 129 -29.78 5.07 -10.60
N ARG A 130 -30.84 5.27 -9.81
CA ARG A 130 -30.87 4.85 -8.40
C ARG A 130 -30.77 3.33 -8.26
N GLN A 131 -31.49 2.58 -9.11
CA GLN A 131 -31.38 1.13 -9.15
C GLN A 131 -29.99 0.67 -9.56
N LEU A 132 -29.41 1.25 -10.60
CA LEU A 132 -28.06 0.92 -11.04
C LEU A 132 -27.03 1.21 -9.94
N HIS A 133 -27.11 2.38 -9.30
CA HIS A 133 -26.25 2.77 -8.20
C HIS A 133 -26.36 1.79 -7.02
N THR A 134 -27.58 1.41 -6.65
CA THR A 134 -27.83 0.44 -5.56
C THR A 134 -27.29 -0.94 -5.91
N LEU A 135 -27.47 -1.38 -7.16
CA LEU A 135 -26.96 -2.66 -7.64
C LEU A 135 -25.44 -2.70 -7.61
N THR A 136 -24.78 -1.65 -8.11
CA THR A 136 -23.32 -1.53 -8.08
C THR A 136 -22.80 -1.37 -6.67
N ALA A 137 -23.51 -0.67 -5.78
CA ALA A 137 -23.12 -0.57 -4.37
C ALA A 137 -23.13 -1.95 -3.70
N ASN A 138 -24.19 -2.75 -3.90
CA ASN A 138 -24.27 -4.11 -3.38
C ASN A 138 -23.19 -5.03 -3.97
N LEU A 139 -22.95 -4.93 -5.28
CA LEU A 139 -21.92 -5.70 -5.96
C LEU A 139 -20.51 -5.33 -5.47
N SER A 140 -20.27 -4.04 -5.24
CA SER A 140 -18.99 -3.51 -4.79
C SER A 140 -18.57 -4.08 -3.44
N ILE A 141 -19.50 -4.26 -2.49
CA ILE A 141 -19.24 -4.89 -1.20
C ILE A 141 -18.71 -6.31 -1.39
N ALA A 142 -19.36 -7.10 -2.25
CA ALA A 142 -18.95 -8.47 -2.55
C ALA A 142 -17.59 -8.52 -3.25
N LEU A 143 -17.37 -7.64 -4.24
CA LEU A 143 -16.10 -7.58 -4.99
C LEU A 143 -14.93 -7.12 -4.12
N VAL A 144 -15.12 -6.12 -3.25
CA VAL A 144 -14.12 -5.67 -2.28
C VAL A 144 -13.78 -6.79 -1.31
N ALA A 145 -14.78 -7.47 -0.75
CA ALA A 145 -14.55 -8.60 0.16
C ALA A 145 -13.75 -9.73 -0.52
N LEU A 146 -14.10 -10.06 -1.77
CA LEU A 146 -13.39 -11.07 -2.56
C LEU A 146 -11.96 -10.64 -2.90
N HIS A 147 -11.76 -9.39 -3.30
CA HIS A 147 -10.45 -8.80 -3.56
C HIS A 147 -9.53 -8.88 -2.32
N LEU A 148 -10.05 -8.52 -1.14
CA LEU A 148 -9.33 -8.65 0.13
C LEU A 148 -8.99 -10.11 0.46
N ALA A 149 -9.96 -11.01 0.34
CA ALA A 149 -9.77 -12.43 0.65
C ALA A 149 -8.70 -13.07 -0.25
N LEU A 150 -8.76 -12.79 -1.55
CA LEU A 150 -7.78 -13.31 -2.51
C LEU A 150 -6.39 -12.72 -2.30
N SER A 151 -6.29 -11.50 -1.77
CA SER A 151 -5.03 -10.77 -1.57
C SER A 151 -4.47 -10.87 -0.15
N TRP A 152 -5.12 -11.64 0.74
CA TRP A 152 -4.83 -11.68 2.17
C TRP A 152 -3.37 -11.95 2.53
N SER A 153 -2.73 -12.92 1.85
CA SER A 153 -1.32 -13.27 2.13
C SER A 153 -0.38 -12.11 1.89
N TRP A 154 -0.58 -11.36 0.81
CA TRP A 154 0.22 -10.17 0.49
C TRP A 154 -0.01 -9.04 1.49
N ILE A 155 -1.26 -8.83 1.90
CA ILE A 155 -1.62 -7.82 2.90
C ILE A 155 -0.91 -8.15 4.23
N ALA A 156 -1.04 -9.37 4.73
CA ALA A 156 -0.42 -9.80 5.98
C ALA A 156 1.11 -9.64 5.97
N ASP A 157 1.76 -10.03 4.87
CA ASP A 157 3.21 -9.89 4.70
C ASP A 157 3.65 -8.41 4.65
N THR A 158 2.88 -7.57 3.94
CA THR A 158 3.15 -6.14 3.82
C THR A 158 2.98 -5.42 5.16
N THR A 159 1.88 -5.69 5.87
CA THR A 159 1.62 -5.18 7.23
C THR A 159 2.74 -5.57 8.18
N LYS A 160 3.14 -6.85 8.19
CA LYS A 160 4.23 -7.33 9.04
C LYS A 160 5.55 -6.62 8.73
N ARG A 161 5.84 -6.38 7.45
CA ARG A 161 7.08 -5.76 7.00
C ARG A 161 7.18 -4.28 7.38
N TYR A 162 6.10 -3.52 7.22
CA TYR A 162 6.12 -2.07 7.39
C TYR A 162 5.57 -1.54 8.71
N LEU A 163 4.66 -2.25 9.39
CA LEU A 163 4.13 -1.83 10.68
C LEU A 163 4.80 -2.55 11.85
N VAL A 164 5.01 -3.87 11.77
CA VAL A 164 5.45 -4.66 12.94
C VAL A 164 6.97 -4.68 13.12
N ARG A 165 7.74 -4.87 12.03
CA ARG A 165 9.21 -4.98 12.10
C ARG A 165 9.96 -3.70 12.55
N PRO A 166 9.51 -2.48 12.23
CA PRO A 166 10.17 -1.27 12.73
C PRO A 166 10.02 -1.09 14.24
N LEU A 167 8.87 -1.48 14.80
CA LEU A 167 8.60 -1.38 16.24
C LEU A 167 9.50 -2.32 17.06
N ARG A 168 9.75 -3.54 16.55
CA ARG A 168 10.62 -4.54 17.21
C ARG A 168 12.13 -4.26 17.10
N ARG A 169 12.55 -3.28 16.30
CA ARG A 169 13.97 -2.88 16.19
C ARG A 169 14.41 -1.84 17.21
N GLN A 170 13.49 -1.19 17.91
CA GLN A 170 13.83 -0.25 18.99
C GLN A 170 14.16 -0.94 20.32
N ASP A 171 13.73 -2.18 20.53
CA ASP A 171 13.94 -2.91 21.79
C ASP A 171 15.26 -3.69 21.88
N SER A 172 16.24 -3.43 21.01
CA SER A 172 17.56 -4.07 21.16
C SER A 172 18.35 -3.32 22.24
N PRO A 173 18.63 -3.93 23.41
CA PRO A 173 19.51 -3.31 24.39
C PRO A 173 20.87 -3.11 23.73
N ILE A 174 21.43 -1.91 23.87
CA ILE A 174 22.82 -1.63 23.51
C ILE A 174 23.68 -2.55 24.39
N SER A 175 24.11 -3.70 23.87
CA SER A 175 25.18 -4.45 24.52
C SER A 175 26.43 -3.56 24.50
N PRO A 176 27.03 -3.24 25.66
CA PRO A 176 28.27 -2.48 25.68
C PRO A 176 29.31 -3.34 24.98
N VAL A 177 29.88 -2.79 23.91
CA VAL A 177 31.03 -3.35 23.22
C VAL A 177 32.12 -3.53 24.26
N ALA A 178 32.43 -4.79 24.58
CA ALA A 178 33.57 -5.15 25.39
C ALA A 178 34.80 -4.53 24.74
N SER A 179 35.39 -3.55 25.43
CA SER A 179 36.63 -2.92 25.03
C SER A 179 37.74 -3.96 25.16
N ASP A 180 38.19 -4.44 24.02
CA ASP A 180 39.38 -5.26 23.89
C ASP A 180 40.61 -4.37 24.12
N ALA A 181 41.01 -4.28 25.39
CA ALA A 181 42.36 -3.90 25.80
C ALA A 181 42.79 -5.02 26.74
N THR A 182 43.70 -5.91 26.37
CA THR A 182 45.14 -5.63 26.48
C THR A 182 45.89 -6.75 25.75
N GLN A 183 46.54 -6.41 24.64
CA GLN A 183 47.68 -7.18 24.15
C GLN A 183 48.85 -6.88 25.10
N SER A 184 49.27 -7.85 25.91
CA SER A 184 50.58 -7.81 26.57
C SER A 184 51.40 -9.00 26.07
N THR A 185 52.35 -8.64 25.23
CA THR A 185 53.52 -9.37 24.76
C THR A 185 54.10 -10.34 25.80
N THR A 186 54.41 -11.57 25.40
CA THR A 186 55.66 -12.24 25.82
C THR A 186 56.05 -13.27 24.77
N ASN A 187 57.11 -12.91 24.05
CA ASN A 187 57.94 -13.74 23.19
C ASN A 187 58.78 -14.70 24.07
N LYS A 188 58.78 -15.99 23.75
CA LYS A 188 59.95 -16.85 23.99
C LYS A 188 60.15 -17.77 22.80
N SER A 189 61.24 -17.51 22.10
CA SER A 189 61.83 -18.33 21.05
C SER A 189 62.59 -19.54 21.62
N THR A 190 62.76 -20.56 20.76
CA THR A 190 63.87 -21.55 20.73
C THR A 190 63.83 -22.62 21.85
N LEU A 191 63.93 -23.95 21.61
CA LEU A 191 64.80 -24.71 20.70
C LEU A 191 64.23 -26.11 20.41
N ILE A 192 64.66 -26.60 19.24
CA ILE A 192 64.51 -27.93 18.64
C ILE A 192 65.43 -28.97 19.31
N GLY A 193 64.99 -30.24 19.36
CA GLY A 193 65.78 -31.46 19.59
C GLY A 193 64.99 -32.45 20.45
N GLY A 194 64.63 -33.68 20.07
CA GLY A 194 65.24 -34.64 19.15
C GLY A 194 65.96 -35.73 19.97
N VAL A 195 65.51 -37.01 19.87
CA VAL A 195 66.18 -38.25 20.36
C VAL A 195 66.05 -38.44 21.90
N GLN A 196 65.58 -39.52 22.53
CA GLN A 196 65.33 -40.95 22.23
C GLN A 196 63.97 -41.41 22.75
#